data_AF-A0A2T0AAN3-F1
#
_entry.id   AF-A0A2T0AAN3-F1
#
_cell.length_a   1.000
_cell.length_b   1.000
_cell.length_c   1.000
_cell.angle_alpha   90.00
_cell.angle_beta   90.00
_cell.angle_gamma   90.00
#
_symmetry.space_group_name_H-M   'P 1'
#
loop_
_entity.id
_entity.type
_entity.pdbx_description
1 polymer ?
#
loop_
_entity_poly.entity_id
_entity_poly.type
_entity_poly.pdbx_seq_one_letter_code
_entity_poly.pdbx_strand_id
1 'polypeptide(L)'
;MVFSEEQRPGTPMYTVKAYLPVNESFGFTGELRQATGGQAFPQMVFDHWQTMGGAITEKGGKVEALALSIRTRKGLKPEIPSLDNFYDKL
;
A
#
# COMPACT_ATOMS: atom_id res chain seq x y z
N MET A 1 -10.63 -1.03 3.19
CA MET A 1 -12.00 -0.99 3.75
C MET A 1 -12.94 -0.53 2.65
N VAL A 2 -14.10 -1.17 2.49
CA VAL A 2 -15.16 -0.69 1.59
C VAL A 2 -15.78 0.55 2.22
N PHE A 3 -15.95 1.61 1.43
CA PHE A 3 -16.50 2.87 1.90
C PHE A 3 -17.75 3.32 1.14
N SER A 4 -18.08 2.68 0.01
CA SER A 4 -19.32 2.92 -0.72
C SER A 4 -19.75 1.63 -1.41
N GLU A 5 -21.05 1.37 -1.35
CA GLU A 5 -21.73 0.26 -2.00
C GLU A 5 -23.07 0.76 -2.53
N GLU A 6 -23.22 0.77 -3.86
CA GLU A 6 -24.39 1.31 -4.55
C GLU A 6 -24.93 0.27 -5.52
N GLN A 7 -26.20 -0.09 -5.37
CA GLN A 7 -26.89 -0.92 -6.35
C GLN A 7 -27.25 -0.08 -7.58
N ARG A 8 -26.95 -0.58 -8.77
CA ARG A 8 -27.34 0.10 -10.02
C ARG A 8 -28.83 -0.19 -10.30
N PRO A 9 -29.72 0.82 -10.24
CA PRO A 9 -31.16 0.60 -10.39
C PRO A 9 -31.51 -0.10 -11.72
N GLY A 10 -32.43 -1.07 -11.65
CA GLY A 10 -32.86 -1.84 -12.82
C GLY A 10 -31.90 -2.93 -13.28
N THR A 11 -30.80 -3.18 -12.55
CA THR A 11 -29.85 -4.28 -12.84
C THR A 11 -29.46 -5.01 -11.56
N PRO A 12 -29.00 -6.28 -11.64
CA PRO A 12 -28.43 -6.98 -10.48
C PRO A 12 -27.01 -6.52 -10.12
N MET A 13 -26.48 -5.46 -10.76
CA MET A 13 -25.11 -5.00 -10.55
C MET A 13 -24.98 -4.12 -9.31
N TYR A 14 -23.86 -4.29 -8.61
CA TYR A 14 -23.41 -3.43 -7.52
C TYR A 14 -22.12 -2.72 -7.91
N THR A 15 -21.98 -1.46 -7.49
CA THR A 15 -20.75 -0.69 -7.55
C THR A 15 -20.19 -0.60 -6.14
N VAL A 16 -19.03 -1.22 -5.92
CA VAL A 16 -18.35 -1.23 -4.62
C VAL A 16 -17.08 -0.40 -4.76
N LYS A 17 -16.85 0.54 -3.82
CA LYS A 17 -15.63 1.34 -3.75
C LYS A 17 -14.88 1.04 -2.46
N ALA A 18 -13.58 0.81 -2.59
CA ALA A 18 -12.68 0.50 -1.49
C ALA A 18 -11.30 1.08 -1.76
N TYR A 19 -10.56 1.36 -0.68
CA TYR A 19 -9.13 1.68 -0.79
C TYR A 19 -8.31 0.39 -0.87
N LEU A 20 -7.38 0.37 -1.83
CA LEU A 20 -6.43 -0.71 -2.07
C LEU A 20 -5.01 -0.13 -2.00
N PRO A 21 -4.14 -0.59 -1.07
CA PRO A 21 -2.75 -0.19 -1.06
C PRO A 21 -2.04 -0.54 -2.37
N VAL A 22 -1.29 0.40 -2.95
CA VAL A 22 -0.64 0.24 -4.25
C VAL A 22 0.32 -0.97 -4.26
N ASN A 23 1.05 -1.18 -3.16
CA ASN A 23 1.96 -2.31 -3.00
C ASN A 23 1.25 -3.68 -2.98
N GLU A 24 -0.05 -3.73 -2.70
CA GLU A 24 -0.89 -4.94 -2.68
C GLU A 24 -1.73 -5.09 -3.96
N SER A 25 -1.64 -4.15 -4.92
CA SER A 25 -2.46 -4.17 -6.14
C SER A 25 -1.92 -5.08 -7.25
N PHE A 26 -0.67 -5.50 -7.16
CA PHE A 26 -0.04 -6.35 -8.16
C PHE A 26 -0.66 -7.76 -8.13
N GLY A 27 -1.29 -8.17 -9.23
CA GLY A 27 -2.01 -9.46 -9.31
C GLY A 27 -3.47 -9.40 -8.85
N PHE A 28 -3.90 -8.32 -8.22
CA PHE A 28 -5.26 -8.17 -7.64
C PHE A 28 -6.38 -8.48 -8.64
N THR A 29 -6.28 -8.04 -9.89
CA THR A 29 -7.30 -8.30 -10.91
C THR A 29 -7.52 -9.79 -11.15
N GLY A 30 -6.46 -10.60 -11.12
CA GLY A 30 -6.55 -12.05 -11.30
C GLY A 30 -7.21 -12.72 -10.10
N GLU A 31 -6.78 -12.35 -8.90
CA GLU A 31 -7.34 -12.85 -7.64
C GLU A 31 -8.82 -12.50 -7.48
N LEU A 32 -9.20 -11.26 -7.77
CA LEU A 32 -10.60 -10.81 -7.72
C LEU A 32 -11.46 -11.57 -8.73
N ARG A 33 -10.94 -11.78 -9.96
CA ARG A 33 -11.65 -12.56 -10.98
C ARG A 33 -11.87 -13.99 -10.51
N GLN A 34 -10.87 -14.63 -9.93
CA GLN A 34 -10.97 -15.99 -9.40
C GLN A 34 -11.98 -16.06 -8.24
N ALA A 35 -11.90 -15.14 -7.29
CA ALA A 35 -12.78 -15.09 -6.11
C ALA A 35 -14.26 -14.82 -6.45
N THR A 36 -14.53 -14.19 -7.60
CA THR A 36 -15.89 -13.80 -8.02
C THR A 36 -16.42 -14.61 -9.20
N GLY A 37 -15.74 -15.68 -9.60
CA GLY A 37 -16.13 -16.47 -10.78
C GLY A 37 -16.15 -15.66 -12.08
N GLY A 38 -15.36 -14.57 -12.14
CA GLY A 38 -15.29 -13.66 -13.28
C GLY A 38 -16.41 -12.63 -13.36
N GLN A 39 -17.23 -12.47 -12.32
CA GLN A 39 -18.36 -11.54 -12.32
C GLN A 39 -17.98 -10.10 -11.91
N ALA A 40 -16.82 -9.90 -11.27
CA ALA A 40 -16.34 -8.58 -10.91
C ALA A 40 -15.43 -7.97 -11.98
N PHE A 41 -15.60 -6.67 -12.20
CA PHE A 41 -14.83 -5.87 -13.15
C PHE A 41 -14.12 -4.73 -12.38
N PRO A 42 -12.85 -4.92 -11.97
CA PRO A 42 -12.14 -3.91 -11.21
C PRO A 42 -11.78 -2.71 -12.10
N GLN A 43 -12.01 -1.51 -11.57
CA GLN A 43 -11.44 -0.27 -12.08
C GLN A 43 -10.68 0.39 -10.94
N MET A 44 -9.42 0.76 -11.17
CA MET A 44 -8.54 1.32 -10.16
C MET A 44 -7.95 2.62 -10.67
N VAL A 45 -8.01 3.66 -9.84
CA VAL A 45 -7.36 4.95 -10.06
C VAL A 45 -6.61 5.33 -8.79
N PHE A 46 -5.56 6.14 -8.93
CA PHE A 46 -4.91 6.72 -7.76
C PHE A 46 -5.88 7.64 -7.02
N ASP A 47 -5.95 7.51 -5.70
CA ASP A 47 -6.86 8.30 -4.85
C ASP A 47 -6.06 9.28 -3.97
N HIS A 48 -5.23 8.79 -3.05
CA HIS A 48 -4.45 9.64 -2.13
C HIS A 48 -3.19 8.93 -1.60
N TRP A 49 -2.37 9.70 -0.87
CA TRP A 49 -1.30 9.17 -0.03
C TRP A 49 -1.81 8.93 1.38
N GLN A 50 -1.61 7.72 1.91
CA GLN A 50 -1.95 7.36 3.28
C GLN A 50 -0.67 7.02 4.06
N THR A 51 -0.50 7.62 5.24
CA THR A 51 0.62 7.31 6.13
C THR A 51 0.50 5.86 6.63
N MET A 52 1.59 5.10 6.51
CA MET A 52 1.68 3.77 7.11
C MET A 52 1.85 3.89 8.63
N GLY A 53 1.15 3.04 9.38
CA GLY A 53 1.34 2.97 10.83
C GLY A 53 2.72 2.42 11.21
N GLY A 54 3.30 2.98 12.28
CA GLY A 54 4.63 2.65 12.80
C GLY A 54 5.70 3.67 12.43
N ALA A 55 6.88 3.52 13.00
CA ALA A 55 8.02 4.41 12.73
C ALA A 55 9.18 3.67 12.06
N ILE A 56 9.98 4.39 11.27
CA ILE A 56 11.22 3.85 10.68
C ILE A 56 12.24 3.43 11.74
N THR A 57 12.16 3.99 12.95
CA THR A 57 13.06 3.72 14.08
C THR A 57 12.67 2.48 14.88
N GLU A 58 11.48 1.94 14.66
CA GLU A 58 10.99 0.74 15.35
C GLU A 58 11.51 -0.52 14.66
N LYS A 59 12.46 -1.20 15.31
CA LYS A 59 13.05 -2.43 14.77
C LYS A 59 12.02 -3.54 14.57
N GLY A 60 12.04 -4.17 13.41
CA GLY A 60 11.08 -5.21 13.01
C GLY A 60 9.75 -4.68 12.50
N GLY A 61 9.55 -3.35 12.44
CA GLY A 61 8.35 -2.75 11.89
C GLY A 61 8.26 -2.87 10.36
N LYS A 62 7.03 -2.87 9.82
CA LYS A 62 6.81 -2.92 8.36
C LYS A 62 7.44 -1.72 7.64
N VAL A 63 7.38 -0.54 8.26
CA VAL A 63 7.93 0.71 7.70
C VAL A 63 9.46 0.67 7.67
N GLU A 64 10.10 0.17 8.72
CA GLU A 64 11.56 -0.06 8.75
C GLU A 64 11.97 -1.05 7.65
N ALA A 65 11.35 -2.23 7.60
CA ALA A 65 11.68 -3.26 6.61
C ALA A 65 11.58 -2.74 5.16
N LEU A 66 10.52 -1.98 4.85
CA LEU A 66 10.35 -1.33 3.56
C LEU A 66 11.50 -0.34 3.28
N ALA A 67 11.80 0.55 4.23
CA ALA A 67 12.86 1.54 4.06
C ALA A 67 14.24 0.88 3.84
N LEU A 68 14.58 -0.13 4.64
CA LEU A 68 15.84 -0.89 4.52
C LEU A 68 15.94 -1.56 3.14
N SER A 69 14.88 -2.21 2.67
CA SER A 69 14.87 -2.85 1.35
C SER A 69 15.14 -1.85 0.21
N ILE A 70 14.56 -0.65 0.30
CA ILE A 70 14.74 0.42 -0.69
C ILE A 70 16.18 0.95 -0.64
N ARG A 71 16.75 1.16 0.55
CA ARG A 71 18.13 1.62 0.75
C ARG A 71 19.12 0.65 0.12
N THR A 72 19.01 -0.64 0.43
CA THR A 72 19.86 -1.70 -0.14
C THR A 72 19.74 -1.74 -1.66
N ARG A 73 18.52 -1.69 -2.21
CA ARG A 73 18.29 -1.65 -3.67
C ARG A 73 18.94 -0.43 -4.33
N LYS A 74 19.06 0.69 -3.61
CA LYS A 74 19.70 1.92 -4.09
C LYS A 74 21.21 1.99 -3.82
N GLY A 75 21.81 0.93 -3.27
CA GLY A 75 23.24 0.88 -2.94
C GLY A 75 23.64 1.75 -1.75
N LEU A 76 22.67 2.13 -0.90
CA LEU A 76 22.93 2.89 0.32
C LEU A 76 23.23 1.94 1.49
N LYS A 77 23.89 2.46 2.53
CA LYS A 77 24.07 1.72 3.79
C LYS A 77 22.69 1.28 4.32
N PRO A 78 22.46 -0.01 4.62
CA PRO A 78 21.15 -0.49 5.05
C PRO A 78 20.67 0.28 6.28
N GLU A 79 21.53 0.43 7.28
CA GLU A 79 21.25 1.15 8.52
C GLU A 79 20.74 2.57 8.26
N ILE A 80 19.68 2.93 8.98
CA ILE A 80 19.16 4.28 9.01
C ILE A 80 20.18 5.14 9.75
N PRO A 81 20.71 6.22 9.13
CA PRO A 81 21.67 7.09 9.78
C PRO A 81 21.11 7.66 11.09
N SER A 82 21.87 7.57 12.18
CA SER A 82 21.52 8.25 13.44
C SER A 82 21.72 9.76 13.31
N LEU A 83 21.13 10.52 14.24
CA LEU A 83 21.30 11.97 14.28
C LEU A 83 22.77 12.40 14.40
N ASP A 84 23.60 11.60 15.09
CA ASP A 84 25.03 11.87 15.29
C ASP A 84 25.81 12.00 13.98
N ASN A 85 25.36 11.33 12.91
CA ASN A 85 25.99 11.46 11.59
C ASN A 85 25.84 12.85 10.97
N PHE A 86 24.92 13.66 11.50
CA PHE A 86 24.59 15.00 10.99
C PHE A 86 24.79 16.11 12.02
N TYR A 87 25.03 15.75 13.29
CA TYR A 87 25.18 16.71 14.37
C TYR A 87 26.66 17.00 14.62
N ASP A 88 27.12 18.17 14.20
CA ASP A 88 28.46 18.67 14.54
C ASP A 88 28.40 19.43 15.88
N LYS A 89 29.14 18.95 16.87
CA LYS A 89 29.23 19.61 18.18
C LYS A 89 30.30 20.70 18.10
N LEU A 90 29.86 21.96 18.07
CA LEU A 90 30.69 23.13 18.36
C LEU A 90 31.36 23.03 19.74
#